data_AF-V4XTG0-F1
#
_entry.id   AF-V4XTG0-F1
#
_cell.length_a   1.000
_cell.length_b   1.000
_cell.length_c   1.000
_cell.angle_alpha   90.00
_cell.angle_beta   90.00
_cell.angle_gamma   90.00
#
_symmetry.space_group_name_H-M   'P 1'
#
loop_
_entity.id
_entity.type
_entity.pdbx_description
1 polymer ?
#
loop_
_entity_poly.entity_id
_entity_poly.type
_entity_poly.pdbx_seq_one_letter_code
_entity_poly.pdbx_strand_id
1 'polypeptide(L)'
;MTDRSTEPGDELTPGADETTLEAAPDGGVADAETVDQPVVNPTADEPDLDRGLIAAWAAKMITNPDRAYRASFYVATIFFLVTTLFPFYWLFVVAVTPRNNLSEVGVFIPAGFNPAAFIEVFTTLPFHRYVFNSFLIATIATVAVLLVGSLAGYVFGRLRFRGRNVMLLLVLVTSFFPPAAFFIPLNRLFNTNVDVLRPLLSAGSLYNTPYAIFIPLSAIFLPLSIFILMTFYSQIPDGLEDAARVEGTTRIGALFRVIVPLSAPGVATAGVLTFISVYNEYFFSSLMTDGRPGSWAPMLEGILRFQGEFEVLYNLMAAASIVAVLPVAILVVVAQEKIVSGLTTGAVKE
;
A
#
# COMPACT_ATOMS: atom_id res chain seq x y z
N MET A 1 6.91 60.39 -40.52
CA MET A 1 6.19 59.73 -41.63
C MET A 1 5.10 58.89 -41.01
N THR A 2 4.02 59.57 -40.60
CA THR A 2 2.73 59.73 -41.33
C THR A 2 1.85 58.48 -41.15
N ASP A 3 0.60 58.56 -40.73
CA ASP A 3 -0.23 59.60 -40.13
C ASP A 3 -1.53 58.90 -39.68
N ARG A 4 -2.13 59.38 -38.57
CA ARG A 4 -3.58 59.54 -38.29
C ARG A 4 -4.60 58.41 -38.50
N SER A 5 -5.32 57.99 -37.44
CA SER A 5 -6.59 58.55 -36.89
C SER A 5 -7.81 57.79 -37.46
N THR A 6 -8.94 57.54 -36.79
CA THR A 6 -9.75 58.28 -35.81
C THR A 6 -10.81 57.32 -35.21
N GLU A 7 -11.17 57.55 -33.95
CA GLU A 7 -12.35 57.12 -33.16
C GLU A 7 -13.74 57.49 -33.80
N PRO A 8 -14.91 57.43 -33.09
CA PRO A 8 -15.55 56.41 -32.21
C PRO A 8 -17.09 56.27 -32.49
N GLY A 9 -17.81 55.48 -31.68
CA GLY A 9 -19.13 55.90 -31.14
C GLY A 9 -20.43 55.29 -31.70
N ASP A 10 -21.07 54.49 -30.83
CA ASP A 10 -22.47 54.55 -30.37
C ASP A 10 -23.71 54.15 -31.24
N GLU A 11 -24.71 53.67 -30.49
CA GLU A 11 -26.16 53.60 -30.73
C GLU A 11 -26.88 52.39 -31.41
N LEU A 12 -27.69 51.73 -30.56
CA LEU A 12 -29.14 51.47 -30.64
C LEU A 12 -29.76 50.51 -31.71
N THR A 13 -30.59 49.60 -31.16
CA THR A 13 -31.62 48.65 -31.65
C THR A 13 -32.66 49.19 -32.67
N PRO A 14 -33.76 48.49 -33.09
CA PRO A 14 -34.16 47.06 -33.16
C PRO A 14 -34.88 46.68 -34.51
N GLY A 15 -35.38 45.43 -34.66
CA GLY A 15 -36.46 45.03 -35.60
C GLY A 15 -36.10 43.81 -36.47
N ALA A 16 -36.78 42.66 -36.44
CA ALA A 16 -38.19 42.30 -36.70
C ALA A 16 -38.35 41.63 -38.09
N ASP A 17 -39.43 40.84 -38.19
CA ASP A 17 -39.97 40.04 -39.31
C ASP A 17 -39.40 38.64 -39.57
N GLU A 18 -40.14 37.56 -39.26
CA GLU A 18 -41.48 37.10 -39.70
C GLU A 18 -41.41 36.20 -40.95
N THR A 19 -41.94 34.99 -40.81
CA THR A 19 -42.58 34.26 -41.91
C THR A 19 -43.79 33.48 -41.36
N THR A 20 -44.93 34.16 -41.47
CA THR A 20 -46.20 33.74 -42.09
C THR A 20 -47.13 32.71 -41.42
N LEU A 21 -48.33 33.22 -41.15
CA LEU A 21 -49.61 32.59 -40.80
C LEU A 21 -50.18 31.66 -41.91
N GLU A 22 -51.06 30.73 -41.52
CA GLU A 22 -52.41 30.63 -42.13
C GLU A 22 -53.45 29.98 -41.18
N ALA A 23 -54.72 30.33 -41.40
CA ALA A 23 -55.81 30.38 -40.42
C ALA A 23 -56.80 29.17 -40.44
N ALA A 24 -57.59 29.06 -39.36
CA ALA A 24 -58.83 28.25 -39.22
C ALA A 24 -60.00 28.87 -40.05
N PRO A 25 -61.26 28.33 -40.18
CA PRO A 25 -62.02 27.57 -39.16
C PRO A 25 -63.10 26.54 -39.65
N ASP A 26 -63.80 25.95 -38.66
CA ASP A 26 -65.26 25.73 -38.57
C ASP A 26 -65.91 24.34 -38.83
N GLY A 27 -66.72 23.92 -37.85
CA GLY A 27 -68.00 23.20 -38.02
C GLY A 27 -68.06 21.67 -38.17
N GLY A 28 -68.79 21.00 -37.25
CA GLY A 28 -69.71 19.92 -37.63
C GLY A 28 -69.57 18.55 -36.95
N VAL A 29 -70.65 18.15 -36.28
CA VAL A 29 -70.94 16.91 -35.51
C VAL A 29 -70.93 15.63 -36.36
N ALA A 30 -70.42 14.50 -35.82
CA ALA A 30 -70.96 13.15 -36.04
C ALA A 30 -70.43 12.14 -35.00
N ASP A 31 -71.37 11.43 -34.37
CA ASP A 31 -71.18 10.29 -33.46
C ASP A 31 -70.52 9.07 -34.14
N ALA A 32 -69.66 8.34 -33.42
CA ALA A 32 -69.53 6.89 -33.55
C ALA A 32 -68.69 6.27 -32.40
N GLU A 33 -69.38 5.49 -31.56
CA GLU A 33 -68.94 4.26 -30.89
C GLU A 33 -67.84 4.31 -29.82
N THR A 34 -68.31 4.32 -28.57
CA THR A 34 -67.64 3.81 -27.38
C THR A 34 -67.26 2.33 -27.53
N VAL A 35 -65.97 2.05 -27.73
CA VAL A 35 -65.40 0.72 -27.52
C VAL A 35 -64.90 0.65 -26.08
N ASP A 36 -65.63 -0.11 -25.27
CA ASP A 36 -65.32 -0.50 -23.90
C ASP A 36 -63.96 -1.23 -23.88
N GLN A 37 -62.89 -0.54 -23.44
CA GLN A 37 -61.63 -1.20 -23.09
C GLN A 37 -61.60 -1.39 -21.57
N PRO A 38 -61.40 -2.62 -21.08
CA PRO A 38 -61.36 -2.86 -19.66
C PRO A 38 -60.14 -2.14 -19.08
N VAL A 39 -60.39 -1.32 -18.06
CA VAL A 39 -59.36 -0.71 -17.22
C VAL A 39 -58.55 -1.84 -16.59
N VAL A 40 -57.39 -2.14 -17.16
CA VAL A 40 -56.42 -3.06 -16.57
C VAL A 40 -55.79 -2.34 -15.38
N ASN A 41 -56.37 -2.56 -14.21
CA ASN A 41 -55.88 -2.12 -12.93
C ASN A 41 -54.54 -2.83 -12.63
N PRO A 42 -53.40 -2.13 -12.45
CA PRO A 42 -52.09 -2.78 -12.30
C PRO A 42 -51.85 -3.36 -10.89
N THR A 43 -52.89 -3.58 -10.09
CA THR A 43 -52.79 -4.15 -8.73
C THR A 43 -53.54 -5.47 -8.60
N ALA A 44 -53.43 -6.35 -9.60
CA ALA A 44 -53.74 -7.75 -9.41
C ALA A 44 -52.54 -8.41 -8.71
N ASP A 45 -52.64 -8.52 -7.38
CA ASP A 45 -51.85 -9.45 -6.58
C ASP A 45 -52.03 -10.86 -7.17
N GLU A 46 -51.08 -11.32 -7.97
CA GLU A 46 -50.94 -12.75 -8.27
C GLU A 46 -50.28 -13.43 -7.06
N PRO A 47 -50.89 -14.50 -6.49
CA PRO A 47 -50.32 -15.20 -5.36
C PRO A 47 -49.09 -16.00 -5.79
N ASP A 48 -48.00 -15.75 -5.07
CA ASP A 48 -46.74 -16.49 -5.00
C ASP A 48 -46.95 -18.02 -5.04
N LEU A 49 -46.15 -18.75 -5.84
CA LEU A 49 -45.69 -20.16 -5.65
C LEU A 49 -45.14 -20.77 -6.96
N ASP A 50 -43.86 -20.51 -7.26
CA ASP A 50 -42.89 -21.48 -7.85
C ASP A 50 -41.53 -20.86 -8.20
N ARG A 51 -41.25 -19.63 -7.72
CA ARG A 51 -39.90 -19.10 -7.80
C ARG A 51 -39.07 -19.77 -6.70
N GLY A 52 -38.24 -20.75 -7.07
CA GLY A 52 -37.25 -21.33 -6.16
C GLY A 52 -36.50 -20.23 -5.38
N LEU A 53 -35.97 -20.53 -4.20
CA LEU A 53 -35.39 -19.55 -3.26
C LEU A 53 -34.47 -18.51 -3.93
N ILE A 54 -33.74 -18.94 -4.97
CA ILE A 54 -32.84 -18.10 -5.79
C ILE A 54 -33.61 -17.12 -6.70
N ALA A 55 -34.72 -17.53 -7.31
CA ALA A 55 -35.54 -16.71 -8.20
C ALA A 55 -36.37 -15.67 -7.44
N ALA A 56 -36.86 -16.01 -6.25
CA ALA A 56 -37.53 -15.05 -5.35
C ALA A 56 -36.53 -14.02 -4.82
N TRP A 57 -35.31 -14.47 -4.46
CA TRP A 57 -34.22 -13.58 -4.05
C TRP A 57 -33.77 -12.66 -5.21
N ALA A 58 -33.61 -13.17 -6.43
CA ALA A 58 -33.22 -12.40 -7.59
C ALA A 58 -34.26 -11.33 -7.96
N ALA A 59 -35.56 -11.66 -7.94
CA ALA A 59 -36.64 -10.69 -8.18
C ALA A 59 -36.67 -9.58 -7.12
N LYS A 60 -36.39 -9.92 -5.85
CA LYS A 60 -36.31 -8.96 -4.74
C LYS A 60 -35.08 -8.05 -4.79
N MET A 61 -34.02 -8.50 -5.46
CA MET A 61 -32.79 -7.74 -5.71
C MET A 61 -32.95 -6.78 -6.91
N ILE A 62 -33.65 -7.21 -7.96
CA ILE A 62 -33.95 -6.38 -9.14
C ILE A 62 -34.90 -5.22 -8.79
N THR A 63 -35.85 -5.46 -7.88
CA THR A 63 -36.84 -4.45 -7.45
C THR A 63 -36.29 -3.42 -6.44
N ASN A 64 -35.11 -3.65 -5.85
CA ASN A 64 -34.48 -2.74 -4.89
C ASN A 64 -32.95 -2.66 -5.13
N PRO A 65 -32.49 -1.78 -6.05
CA PRO A 65 -31.08 -1.71 -6.44
C PRO A 65 -30.14 -1.40 -5.26
N ASP A 66 -30.57 -0.61 -4.28
CA ASP A 66 -29.75 -0.30 -3.09
C ASP A 66 -29.51 -1.51 -2.19
N ARG A 67 -30.50 -2.40 -2.04
CA ARG A 67 -30.33 -3.66 -1.29
C ARG A 67 -29.45 -4.62 -2.05
N ALA A 68 -29.57 -4.65 -3.37
CA ALA A 68 -28.73 -5.48 -4.22
C ALA A 68 -27.26 -5.07 -4.18
N TYR A 69 -27.00 -3.77 -4.24
CA TYR A 69 -25.65 -3.21 -4.10
C TYR A 69 -25.03 -3.51 -2.73
N ARG A 70 -25.81 -3.34 -1.64
CA ARG A 70 -25.33 -3.66 -0.29
C ARG A 70 -25.04 -5.15 -0.13
N ALA A 71 -25.93 -6.02 -0.61
CA ALA A 71 -25.74 -7.47 -0.52
C ALA A 71 -24.52 -7.92 -1.35
N SER A 72 -24.34 -7.42 -2.58
CA SER A 72 -23.15 -7.74 -3.38
C SER A 72 -21.87 -7.22 -2.73
N PHE A 73 -21.88 -6.02 -2.15
CA PHE A 73 -20.77 -5.47 -1.38
C PHE A 73 -20.42 -6.36 -0.18
N TYR A 74 -21.40 -6.80 0.62
CA TYR A 74 -21.14 -7.70 1.76
C TYR A 74 -20.61 -9.06 1.31
N VAL A 75 -21.18 -9.66 0.25
CA VAL A 75 -20.71 -10.95 -0.28
C VAL A 75 -19.28 -10.83 -0.78
N ALA A 76 -18.96 -9.79 -1.55
CA ALA A 76 -17.60 -9.53 -2.02
C ALA A 76 -16.62 -9.31 -0.85
N THR A 77 -17.04 -8.55 0.17
CA THR A 77 -16.23 -8.27 1.36
C THR A 77 -15.98 -9.54 2.17
N ILE A 78 -17.00 -10.36 2.41
CA ILE A 78 -16.87 -11.64 3.13
C ILE A 78 -15.98 -12.60 2.34
N PHE A 79 -16.19 -12.73 1.03
CA PHE A 79 -15.35 -13.55 0.17
C PHE A 79 -13.88 -13.12 0.25
N PHE A 80 -13.63 -11.81 0.17
CA PHE A 80 -12.29 -11.25 0.29
C PHE A 80 -11.66 -11.50 1.67
N LEU A 81 -12.44 -11.32 2.75
CA LEU A 81 -11.99 -11.60 4.11
C LEU A 81 -11.65 -13.08 4.32
N VAL A 82 -12.53 -13.98 3.87
CA VAL A 82 -12.31 -15.43 4.00
C VAL A 82 -11.07 -15.85 3.23
N THR A 83 -10.94 -15.44 1.97
CA THR A 83 -9.78 -15.80 1.13
C THR A 83 -8.46 -15.24 1.67
N THR A 84 -8.47 -14.03 2.23
CA THR A 84 -7.28 -13.39 2.80
C THR A 84 -6.88 -13.96 4.17
N LEU A 85 -7.86 -14.29 5.03
CA LEU A 85 -7.61 -14.81 6.38
C LEU A 85 -7.41 -16.33 6.41
N PHE A 86 -7.86 -17.06 5.39
CA PHE A 86 -7.75 -18.52 5.34
C PHE A 86 -6.31 -19.04 5.49
N PRO A 87 -5.27 -18.47 4.82
CA PRO A 87 -3.88 -18.91 5.04
C PRO A 87 -3.40 -18.73 6.48
N PHE A 88 -3.80 -17.65 7.15
CA PHE A 88 -3.46 -17.41 8.56
C PHE A 88 -4.19 -18.38 9.49
N TYR A 89 -5.45 -18.67 9.19
CA TYR A 89 -6.21 -19.70 9.89
C TYR A 89 -5.57 -21.08 9.72
N TRP A 90 -5.16 -21.43 8.50
CA TRP A 90 -4.53 -22.72 8.23
C TRP A 90 -3.16 -22.84 8.90
N LEU A 91 -2.36 -21.77 8.91
CA LEU A 91 -1.14 -21.70 9.72
C LEU A 91 -1.44 -21.92 11.21
N PHE A 92 -2.51 -21.35 11.73
CA PHE A 92 -2.91 -21.58 13.12
C PHE A 92 -3.28 -23.05 13.37
N VAL A 93 -4.04 -23.67 12.47
CA VAL A 93 -4.38 -25.11 12.52
C VAL A 93 -3.12 -25.98 12.55
N VAL A 94 -2.15 -25.71 11.67
CA VAL A 94 -0.87 -26.44 11.64
C VAL A 94 -0.06 -26.20 12.92
N ALA A 95 -0.02 -24.96 13.42
CA ALA A 95 0.73 -24.59 14.62
C ALA A 95 0.23 -25.30 15.88
N VAL A 96 -1.09 -25.44 16.04
CA VAL A 96 -1.69 -26.11 17.21
C VAL A 96 -1.79 -27.62 17.05
N THR A 97 -1.48 -28.19 15.89
CA THR A 97 -1.51 -29.64 15.72
C THR A 97 -0.25 -30.28 16.30
N PRO A 98 -0.38 -31.32 17.16
CA PRO A 98 0.76 -32.09 17.64
C PRO A 98 1.62 -32.64 16.49
N ARG A 99 2.95 -32.60 16.65
CA ARG A 99 3.92 -33.02 15.62
C ARG A 99 3.68 -34.43 15.08
N ASN A 100 3.29 -35.37 15.93
CA ASN A 100 3.00 -36.76 15.55
C ASN A 100 1.74 -36.94 14.70
N ASN A 101 0.85 -35.95 14.67
CA ASN A 101 -0.43 -36.00 13.97
C ASN A 101 -0.46 -35.08 12.74
N LEU A 102 0.68 -34.48 12.35
CA LEU A 102 0.74 -33.54 11.23
C LEU A 102 0.35 -34.17 9.88
N SER A 103 0.59 -35.47 9.69
CA SER A 103 0.16 -36.23 8.51
C SER A 103 -1.36 -36.44 8.45
N GLU A 104 -2.07 -36.26 9.57
CA GLU A 104 -3.52 -36.45 9.70
C GLU A 104 -4.28 -35.11 9.73
N VAL A 105 -3.58 -33.98 9.56
CA VAL A 105 -4.19 -32.65 9.53
C VAL A 105 -5.22 -32.56 8.40
N GLY A 106 -6.48 -32.37 8.78
CA GLY A 106 -7.53 -32.01 7.86
C GLY A 106 -7.39 -30.58 7.36
N VAL A 107 -8.11 -30.23 6.29
CA VAL A 107 -8.09 -28.86 5.72
C VAL A 107 -8.61 -27.82 6.70
N PHE A 108 -9.56 -28.18 7.56
CA PHE A 108 -10.27 -27.21 8.42
C PHE A 108 -10.11 -27.45 9.92
N ILE A 109 -9.73 -28.64 10.37
CA ILE A 109 -9.73 -29.00 11.80
C ILE A 109 -8.36 -29.56 12.16
N PRO A 110 -7.73 -29.08 13.26
CA PRO A 110 -6.44 -29.60 13.69
C PRO A 110 -6.58 -31.04 14.19
N ALA A 111 -5.58 -31.88 13.88
CA ALA A 111 -5.54 -33.27 14.30
C ALA A 111 -5.05 -33.38 15.76
N GLY A 112 -5.83 -32.83 16.69
CA GLY A 112 -5.47 -32.63 18.09
C GLY A 112 -5.20 -31.16 18.43
N PHE A 113 -4.98 -30.85 19.70
CA PHE A 113 -4.77 -29.49 20.17
C PHE A 113 -3.59 -29.42 21.13
N ASN A 114 -2.50 -28.79 20.69
CA ASN A 114 -1.29 -28.55 21.45
C ASN A 114 -0.79 -27.11 21.24
N PRO A 115 -1.17 -26.17 22.12
CA PRO A 115 -0.70 -24.78 22.03
C PRO A 115 0.76 -24.61 22.49
N ALA A 116 1.41 -25.67 23.00
CA ALA A 116 2.79 -25.59 23.49
C ALA A 116 3.78 -25.18 22.40
N ALA A 117 3.44 -25.40 21.11
CA ALA A 117 4.24 -24.96 19.97
C ALA A 117 4.61 -23.46 20.05
N PHE A 118 3.71 -22.60 20.54
CA PHE A 118 3.98 -21.16 20.67
C PHE A 118 5.02 -20.83 21.74
N ILE A 119 5.16 -21.68 22.76
CA ILE A 119 6.20 -21.55 23.79
C ILE A 119 7.49 -22.23 23.31
N GLU A 120 7.34 -23.40 22.68
CA GLU A 120 8.44 -24.24 22.20
C GLU A 120 9.32 -23.52 21.17
N VAL A 121 8.73 -22.67 20.32
CA VAL A 121 9.48 -21.80 19.39
C VAL A 121 10.58 -20.99 20.11
N PHE A 122 10.32 -20.51 21.33
CA PHE A 122 11.26 -19.68 22.08
C PHE A 122 12.24 -20.47 22.96
N THR A 123 11.95 -21.75 23.23
CA THR A 123 12.85 -22.63 23.98
C THR A 123 13.77 -23.43 23.07
N THR A 124 13.29 -23.81 21.89
CA THR A 124 14.06 -24.55 20.88
C THR A 124 15.06 -23.65 20.17
N LEU A 125 14.67 -22.41 19.88
CA LEU A 125 15.55 -21.37 19.38
C LEU A 125 15.32 -20.09 20.18
N PRO A 126 16.32 -19.21 20.35
CA PRO A 126 16.10 -17.87 20.89
C PRO A 126 15.40 -16.98 19.84
N PHE A 127 14.20 -17.38 19.40
CA PHE A 127 13.45 -16.79 18.29
C PHE A 127 13.13 -15.31 18.53
N HIS A 128 12.92 -14.91 19.78
CA HIS A 128 12.75 -13.51 20.18
C HIS A 128 13.92 -12.61 19.72
N ARG A 129 15.15 -13.12 19.66
CA ARG A 129 16.30 -12.35 19.15
C ARG A 129 16.22 -12.15 17.64
N TYR A 130 15.78 -13.15 16.89
CA TYR A 130 15.59 -13.04 15.46
C TYR A 130 14.48 -12.03 15.10
N VAL A 131 13.35 -12.08 15.82
CA VAL A 131 12.26 -11.08 15.72
C VAL A 131 12.80 -9.69 16.00
N PHE A 132 13.57 -9.53 17.09
CA PHE A 132 14.16 -8.26 17.48
C PHE A 132 15.14 -7.73 16.43
N ASN A 133 16.02 -8.57 15.89
CA ASN A 133 16.96 -8.21 14.83
C ASN A 133 16.21 -7.69 13.60
N SER A 134 15.21 -8.42 13.10
CA SER A 134 14.37 -7.98 11.96
C SER A 134 13.70 -6.64 12.23
N PHE A 135 13.07 -6.48 13.39
CA PHE A 135 12.38 -5.25 13.76
C PHE A 135 13.34 -4.05 13.82
N LEU A 136 14.50 -4.23 14.45
CA LEU A 136 15.48 -3.16 14.63
C LEU A 136 16.15 -2.79 13.30
N ILE A 137 16.53 -3.77 12.48
CA ILE A 137 17.09 -3.55 11.14
C ILE A 137 16.07 -2.79 10.27
N ALA A 138 14.82 -3.24 10.23
CA ALA A 138 13.75 -2.58 9.47
C ALA A 138 13.50 -1.15 9.95
N THR A 139 13.51 -0.92 11.26
CA THR A 139 13.34 0.43 11.84
C THR A 139 14.49 1.36 11.43
N ILE A 140 15.74 0.92 11.61
CA ILE A 140 16.92 1.73 11.28
C ILE A 140 16.97 2.03 9.78
N ALA A 141 16.74 1.02 8.94
CA ALA A 141 16.68 1.20 7.50
C ALA A 141 15.58 2.19 7.09
N THR A 142 14.39 2.08 7.68
CA THR A 142 13.27 2.98 7.40
C THR A 142 13.60 4.42 7.79
N VAL A 143 14.19 4.64 8.97
CA VAL A 143 14.62 5.98 9.40
C VAL A 143 15.67 6.54 8.44
N ALA A 144 16.68 5.75 8.07
CA ALA A 144 17.71 6.18 7.12
C ALA A 144 17.12 6.55 5.75
N VAL A 145 16.22 5.70 5.22
CA VAL A 145 15.52 5.93 3.96
C VAL A 145 14.63 7.16 4.02
N LEU A 146 13.89 7.37 5.10
CA LEU A 146 13.05 8.56 5.24
C LEU A 146 13.86 9.84 5.37
N LEU A 147 14.99 9.82 6.08
CA LEU A 147 15.87 10.98 6.21
C LEU A 147 16.48 11.36 4.87
N VAL A 148 17.14 10.42 4.19
CA VAL A 148 17.78 10.67 2.89
C VAL A 148 16.73 10.92 1.80
N GLY A 149 15.66 10.13 1.80
CA GLY A 149 14.54 10.24 0.88
C GLY A 149 13.78 11.55 1.03
N SER A 150 13.66 12.11 2.24
CA SER A 150 13.04 13.43 2.44
C SER A 150 13.89 14.54 1.86
N LEU A 151 15.21 14.48 2.01
CA LEU A 151 16.11 15.46 1.42
C LEU A 151 16.07 15.39 -0.12
N ALA A 152 16.22 14.20 -0.68
CA ALA A 152 16.20 14.00 -2.12
C ALA A 152 14.81 14.27 -2.72
N GLY A 153 13.73 13.81 -2.08
CA GLY A 153 12.35 14.08 -2.47
C GLY A 153 12.02 15.57 -2.46
N TYR A 154 12.56 16.34 -1.50
CA TYR A 154 12.42 17.79 -1.48
C TYR A 154 13.17 18.45 -2.65
N VAL A 155 14.41 18.05 -2.92
CA VAL A 155 15.18 18.56 -4.07
C VAL A 155 14.46 18.26 -5.38
N PHE A 156 14.03 17.01 -5.59
CA PHE A 156 13.35 16.61 -6.80
C PHE A 156 11.92 17.11 -6.89
N GLY A 157 11.22 17.41 -5.79
CA GLY A 157 9.85 17.89 -5.81
C GLY A 157 9.73 19.41 -5.95
N ARG A 158 10.60 20.15 -5.25
CA ARG A 158 10.44 21.59 -5.03
C ARG A 158 11.47 22.44 -5.78
N LEU A 159 12.69 21.94 -5.97
CA LEU A 159 13.75 22.72 -6.60
C LEU A 159 13.76 22.53 -8.11
N ARG A 160 13.96 23.65 -8.83
CA ARG A 160 14.16 23.66 -10.27
C ARG A 160 15.67 23.73 -10.56
N PHE A 161 16.21 22.69 -11.15
CA PHE A 161 17.61 22.63 -11.56
C PHE A 161 17.77 21.88 -12.89
N ARG A 162 18.86 22.15 -13.60
CA ARG A 162 19.11 21.57 -14.92
C ARG A 162 19.45 20.08 -14.78
N GLY A 163 18.77 19.23 -15.55
CA GLY A 163 18.97 17.76 -15.50
C GLY A 163 18.12 17.01 -14.45
N ARG A 164 17.20 17.69 -13.75
CA ARG A 164 16.29 17.10 -12.75
C ARG A 164 15.65 15.78 -13.21
N ASN A 165 15.02 15.76 -14.38
CA ASN A 165 14.32 14.58 -14.88
C ASN A 165 15.27 13.42 -15.22
N VAL A 166 16.46 13.73 -15.73
CA VAL A 166 17.48 12.72 -16.06
C VAL A 166 18.01 12.08 -14.77
N MET A 167 18.34 12.90 -13.76
CA MET A 167 18.79 12.37 -12.46
C MET A 167 17.70 11.54 -11.78
N LEU A 168 16.45 11.99 -11.79
CA LEU A 168 15.33 11.22 -11.25
C LEU A 168 15.17 9.88 -11.99
N LEU A 169 15.24 9.90 -13.32
CA LEU A 169 15.18 8.69 -14.13
C LEU A 169 16.33 7.73 -13.82
N LEU A 170 17.56 8.22 -13.63
CA LEU A 170 18.70 7.39 -13.25
C LEU A 170 18.49 6.73 -11.87
N VAL A 171 17.97 7.47 -10.90
CA VAL A 171 17.62 6.94 -9.56
C VAL A 171 16.59 5.81 -9.69
N LEU A 172 15.53 6.03 -10.48
CA LEU A 172 14.48 5.04 -10.70
C LEU A 172 14.97 3.81 -11.48
N VAL A 173 15.75 3.99 -12.55
CA VAL A 173 16.30 2.89 -13.36
C VAL A 173 17.18 1.97 -12.52
N THR A 174 17.96 2.54 -11.60
CA THR A 174 18.81 1.75 -10.69
C THR A 174 17.99 0.80 -9.80
N SER A 175 16.74 1.17 -9.46
CA SER A 175 15.86 0.31 -8.64
C SER A 175 15.33 -0.93 -9.37
N PHE A 176 15.34 -0.93 -10.72
CA PHE A 176 14.97 -2.10 -11.52
C PHE A 176 16.10 -3.13 -11.64
N PHE A 177 17.31 -2.78 -11.18
CA PHE A 177 18.41 -3.73 -11.20
C PHE A 177 18.16 -4.83 -10.17
N PRO A 178 18.27 -6.12 -10.56
CA PRO A 178 17.95 -7.22 -9.66
C PRO A 178 18.89 -7.20 -8.43
N PRO A 179 18.36 -7.14 -7.20
CA PRO A 179 19.18 -7.11 -5.98
C PRO A 179 20.21 -8.24 -5.91
N ALA A 180 19.88 -9.41 -6.46
CA ALA A 180 20.77 -10.56 -6.52
C ALA A 180 22.09 -10.32 -7.27
N ALA A 181 22.11 -9.42 -8.26
CA ALA A 181 23.32 -9.10 -9.01
C ALA A 181 24.37 -8.34 -8.16
N PHE A 182 23.95 -7.68 -7.07
CA PHE A 182 24.85 -7.01 -6.15
C PHE A 182 25.52 -7.96 -5.14
N PHE A 183 25.15 -9.24 -5.12
CA PHE A 183 25.65 -10.18 -4.12
C PHE A 183 27.18 -10.31 -4.15
N ILE A 184 27.76 -10.73 -5.29
CA ILE A 184 29.21 -10.92 -5.40
C ILE A 184 30.00 -9.65 -5.04
N PRO A 185 29.70 -8.46 -5.58
CA PRO A 185 30.46 -7.26 -5.25
C PRO A 185 30.29 -6.84 -3.80
N LEU A 186 29.07 -6.88 -3.23
CA LEU A 186 28.85 -6.50 -1.82
C LEU A 186 29.46 -7.51 -0.86
N ASN A 187 29.38 -8.81 -1.15
CA ASN A 187 30.00 -9.84 -0.34
C ASN A 187 31.53 -9.67 -0.31
N ARG A 188 32.15 -9.36 -1.46
CA ARG A 188 33.59 -9.03 -1.48
C ARG A 188 33.89 -7.76 -0.70
N LEU A 189 33.12 -6.69 -0.91
CA LEU A 189 33.32 -5.41 -0.25
C LEU A 189 33.21 -5.53 1.28
N PHE A 190 32.20 -6.27 1.77
CA PHE A 190 31.90 -6.35 3.20
C PHE A 190 32.71 -7.40 3.95
N ASN A 191 33.24 -8.41 3.25
CA ASN A 191 34.25 -9.32 3.80
C ASN A 191 35.69 -8.78 3.68
N THR A 192 35.91 -7.70 2.91
CA THR A 192 37.23 -7.07 2.86
C THR A 192 37.46 -6.30 4.16
N ASN A 193 38.58 -6.58 4.81
CA ASN A 193 38.96 -5.87 6.02
C ASN A 193 39.30 -4.42 5.66
N VAL A 194 38.47 -3.48 6.12
CA VAL A 194 38.71 -2.04 5.95
C VAL A 194 39.37 -1.54 7.24
N ASP A 195 40.67 -1.23 7.17
CA ASP A 195 41.44 -0.81 8.34
C ASP A 195 40.85 0.42 9.05
N VAL A 196 40.22 1.33 8.30
CA VAL A 196 39.56 2.54 8.81
C VAL A 196 38.36 2.22 9.71
N LEU A 197 37.72 1.06 9.50
CA LEU A 197 36.52 0.65 10.23
C LEU A 197 36.83 -0.24 11.45
N ARG A 198 38.08 -0.62 11.67
CA ARG A 198 38.52 -1.42 12.83
C ARG A 198 38.16 -0.85 14.21
N PRO A 199 38.09 0.48 14.44
CA PRO A 199 37.65 1.02 15.72
C PRO A 199 36.15 0.77 16.01
N LEU A 200 35.35 0.60 14.96
CA LEU A 200 33.89 0.44 15.04
C LEU A 200 33.43 -1.00 14.82
N LEU A 201 34.24 -1.83 14.14
CA LEU A 201 33.95 -3.22 13.83
C LEU A 201 35.09 -4.11 14.32
N SER A 202 34.78 -5.02 15.24
CA SER A 202 35.73 -5.89 15.97
C SER A 202 36.66 -6.73 15.08
N ALA A 203 36.34 -6.91 13.80
CA ALA A 203 37.16 -7.64 12.82
C ALA A 203 37.59 -6.82 11.59
N GLY A 204 37.19 -5.54 11.49
CA GLY A 204 37.39 -4.73 10.27
C GLY A 204 36.50 -5.13 9.07
N SER A 205 35.63 -6.12 9.24
CA SER A 205 34.64 -6.59 8.26
C SER A 205 33.22 -6.22 8.71
N LEU A 206 32.34 -5.89 7.75
CA LEU A 206 30.93 -5.62 8.01
C LEU A 206 30.10 -6.89 8.12
N TYR A 207 30.62 -8.04 7.68
CA TYR A 207 29.93 -9.32 7.77
C TYR A 207 29.53 -9.66 9.22
N ASN A 208 28.37 -10.31 9.41
CA ASN A 208 27.78 -10.60 10.73
C ASN A 208 27.47 -9.36 11.60
N THR A 209 27.33 -8.18 11.00
CA THR A 209 26.94 -6.94 11.71
C THR A 209 25.64 -6.38 11.13
N PRO A 210 24.86 -5.58 11.89
CA PRO A 210 23.63 -4.99 11.38
C PRO A 210 23.88 -4.07 10.20
N TYR A 211 25.04 -3.42 10.15
CA TYR A 211 25.45 -2.50 9.09
C TYR A 211 25.50 -3.17 7.71
N ALA A 212 25.96 -4.43 7.65
CA ALA A 212 25.97 -5.17 6.40
C ALA A 212 24.57 -5.42 5.84
N ILE A 213 23.53 -5.32 6.65
CA ILE A 213 22.14 -5.56 6.24
C ILE A 213 21.43 -4.24 5.98
N PHE A 214 21.35 -3.34 6.96
CA PHE A 214 20.49 -2.17 6.79
C PHE A 214 21.02 -1.16 5.76
N ILE A 215 22.34 -1.04 5.56
CA ILE A 215 22.90 -0.05 4.62
C ILE A 215 22.52 -0.38 3.17
N PRO A 216 22.77 -1.59 2.65
CA PRO A 216 22.35 -1.94 1.29
C PRO A 216 20.85 -1.94 1.11
N LEU A 217 20.10 -2.44 2.11
CA LEU A 217 18.65 -2.42 2.04
C LEU A 217 18.09 -0.99 1.98
N SER A 218 18.68 -0.06 2.75
CA SER A 218 18.32 1.36 2.65
C SER A 218 18.58 1.93 1.25
N ALA A 219 19.70 1.55 0.63
CA ALA A 219 20.03 1.98 -0.73
C ALA A 219 19.06 1.40 -1.78
N ILE A 220 18.65 0.13 -1.62
CA ILE A 220 17.71 -0.54 -2.54
C ILE A 220 16.32 0.09 -2.46
N PHE A 221 15.84 0.44 -1.27
CA PHE A 221 14.49 1.00 -1.08
C PHE A 221 14.40 2.53 -1.19
N LEU A 222 15.55 3.21 -1.27
CA LEU A 222 15.64 4.67 -1.40
C LEU A 222 14.91 5.23 -2.64
N PRO A 223 15.08 4.68 -3.86
CA PRO A 223 14.45 5.22 -5.06
C PRO A 223 12.93 5.32 -5.00
N LEU A 224 12.26 4.27 -4.50
CA LEU A 224 10.81 4.25 -4.33
C LEU A 224 10.36 5.31 -3.33
N SER A 225 11.07 5.42 -2.20
CA SER A 225 10.78 6.45 -1.18
C SER A 225 10.99 7.87 -1.70
N ILE A 226 12.06 8.12 -2.47
CA ILE A 226 12.30 9.41 -3.12
C ILE A 226 11.13 9.77 -4.03
N PHE A 227 10.67 8.81 -4.85
CA PHE A 227 9.57 9.04 -5.78
C PHE A 227 8.25 9.36 -5.08
N ILE A 228 7.90 8.61 -4.04
CA ILE A 228 6.71 8.86 -3.22
C ILE A 228 6.80 10.25 -2.59
N LEU A 229 7.88 10.54 -1.87
CA LEU A 229 8.06 11.82 -1.17
C LEU A 229 8.10 13.00 -2.13
N MET A 230 8.79 12.87 -3.27
CA MET A 230 8.76 13.87 -4.34
C MET A 230 7.34 14.17 -4.80
N THR A 231 6.53 13.13 -5.03
CA THR A 231 5.15 13.28 -5.53
C THR A 231 4.29 14.04 -4.52
N PHE A 232 4.35 13.68 -3.24
CA PHE A 232 3.62 14.38 -2.19
C PHE A 232 4.12 15.81 -1.96
N TYR A 233 5.44 16.02 -1.92
CA TYR A 233 6.00 17.36 -1.69
C TYR A 233 5.68 18.32 -2.84
N SER A 234 5.57 17.81 -4.07
CA SER A 234 5.22 18.62 -5.25
C SER A 234 3.78 19.14 -5.24
N GLN A 235 2.90 18.55 -4.43
CA GLN A 235 1.48 18.98 -4.31
C GLN A 235 1.29 20.14 -3.34
N ILE A 236 2.27 20.39 -2.47
CA ILE A 236 2.19 21.48 -1.49
C ILE A 236 2.36 22.82 -2.23
N PRO A 237 1.56 23.86 -1.95
CA PRO A 237 1.78 25.18 -2.56
C PRO A 237 3.14 25.79 -2.19
N ASP A 238 3.81 26.45 -3.14
CA ASP A 238 5.11 27.10 -2.91
C ASP A 238 5.04 28.20 -1.84
N GLY A 239 3.91 28.92 -1.76
CA GLY A 239 3.70 30.02 -0.82
C GLY A 239 3.86 29.66 0.66
N LEU A 240 3.59 28.40 1.05
CA LEU A 240 3.77 27.96 2.45
C LEU A 240 5.25 27.88 2.84
N GLU A 241 6.12 27.48 1.91
CA GLU A 241 7.55 27.42 2.14
C GLU A 241 8.16 28.83 2.14
N ASP A 242 7.72 29.69 1.22
CA ASP A 242 8.20 31.06 1.16
C ASP A 242 7.80 31.86 2.41
N ALA A 243 6.58 31.67 2.92
CA ALA A 243 6.14 32.27 4.20
C ALA A 243 7.07 31.85 5.36
N ALA A 244 7.37 30.56 5.48
CA ALA A 244 8.26 30.06 6.54
C ALA A 244 9.69 30.63 6.42
N ARG A 245 10.16 30.87 5.19
CA ARG A 245 11.48 31.49 4.94
C ARG A 245 11.49 32.98 5.26
N VAL A 246 10.38 33.69 5.06
CA VAL A 246 10.21 35.09 5.50
C VAL A 246 10.25 35.18 7.03
N GLU A 247 9.73 34.17 7.75
CA GLU A 247 9.87 34.04 9.21
C GLU A 247 11.29 33.66 9.69
N GLY A 248 12.27 33.61 8.78
CA GLY A 248 13.68 33.38 9.11
C GLY A 248 14.10 31.91 9.16
N THR A 249 13.26 30.98 8.70
CA THR A 249 13.65 29.56 8.64
C THR A 249 14.54 29.25 7.44
N THR A 250 15.51 28.35 7.62
CA THR A 250 16.33 27.84 6.50
C THR A 250 15.52 26.89 5.64
N ARG A 251 15.94 26.58 4.40
CA ARG A 251 15.24 25.60 3.54
C ARG A 251 15.09 24.23 4.22
N ILE A 252 16.12 23.77 4.93
CA ILE A 252 16.06 22.52 5.71
C ILE A 252 15.08 22.66 6.88
N GLY A 253 15.05 23.83 7.53
CA GLY A 253 14.04 24.15 8.54
C GLY A 253 12.62 24.09 7.99
N ALA A 254 12.37 24.70 6.82
CA ALA A 254 11.06 24.67 6.14
C ALA A 254 10.67 23.24 5.75
N LEU A 255 11.63 22.44 5.27
CA LEU A 255 11.40 21.02 4.97
C LEU A 255 10.84 20.27 6.18
N PHE A 256 11.53 20.29 7.31
CA PHE A 256 11.13 19.48 8.47
C PHE A 256 9.98 20.09 9.28
N ARG A 257 9.80 21.41 9.27
CA ARG A 257 8.76 22.09 10.06
C ARG A 257 7.44 22.32 9.31
N VAL A 258 7.48 22.36 7.98
CA VAL A 258 6.30 22.69 7.15
C VAL A 258 6.00 21.57 6.17
N ILE A 259 6.96 21.22 5.32
CA ILE A 259 6.72 20.28 4.21
C ILE A 259 6.46 18.86 4.73
N VAL A 260 7.33 18.31 5.58
CA VAL A 260 7.22 16.94 6.13
C VAL A 260 5.90 16.75 6.91
N PRO A 261 5.48 17.65 7.82
CA PRO A 261 4.19 17.51 8.51
C PRO A 261 2.97 17.57 7.56
N LEU A 262 2.97 18.48 6.58
CA LEU A 262 1.88 18.60 5.61
C LEU A 262 1.77 17.40 4.67
N SER A 263 2.89 16.71 4.46
CA SER A 263 2.98 15.49 3.66
C SER A 263 3.03 14.22 4.53
N ALA A 264 2.56 14.29 5.78
CA ALA A 264 2.53 13.15 6.70
C ALA A 264 1.94 11.86 6.08
N PRO A 265 0.89 11.89 5.23
CA PRO A 265 0.42 10.69 4.53
C PRO A 265 1.46 10.09 3.59
N GLY A 266 2.20 10.92 2.86
CA GLY A 266 3.29 10.49 1.97
C GLY A 266 4.49 9.93 2.73
N VAL A 267 4.87 10.57 3.83
CA VAL A 267 5.94 10.10 4.72
C VAL A 267 5.58 8.77 5.38
N ALA A 268 4.34 8.63 5.85
CA ALA A 268 3.83 7.38 6.41
C ALA A 268 3.81 6.27 5.34
N THR A 269 3.37 6.57 4.13
CA THR A 269 3.34 5.61 3.01
C THR A 269 4.75 5.12 2.67
N ALA A 270 5.71 6.03 2.47
CA ALA A 270 7.11 5.67 2.20
C ALA A 270 7.73 4.86 3.35
N GLY A 271 7.44 5.26 4.59
CA GLY A 271 7.96 4.61 5.79
C GLY A 271 7.44 3.18 5.95
N VAL A 272 6.14 2.98 5.83
CA VAL A 272 5.50 1.66 6.00
C VAL A 272 5.92 0.71 4.89
N LEU A 273 5.93 1.17 3.63
CA LEU A 273 6.40 0.35 2.51
C LEU A 273 7.86 -0.06 2.68
N THR A 274 8.72 0.87 3.11
CA THR A 274 10.12 0.56 3.39
C THR A 274 10.26 -0.43 4.54
N PHE A 275 9.55 -0.20 5.66
CA PHE A 275 9.61 -1.08 6.82
C PHE A 275 9.20 -2.50 6.46
N ILE A 276 8.03 -2.68 5.83
CA ILE A 276 7.51 -4.00 5.44
C ILE A 276 8.49 -4.69 4.50
N SER A 277 9.04 -3.96 3.53
CA SER A 277 9.95 -4.54 2.55
C SER A 277 11.26 -4.99 3.17
N VAL A 278 11.84 -4.20 4.08
CA VAL A 278 13.07 -4.56 4.79
C VAL A 278 12.82 -5.69 5.80
N TYR A 279 11.69 -5.64 6.50
CA TYR A 279 11.34 -6.64 7.50
C TYR A 279 11.12 -8.03 6.89
N ASN A 280 10.56 -8.09 5.68
CA ASN A 280 10.34 -9.32 4.91
C ASN A 280 11.56 -9.73 4.06
N GLU A 281 12.64 -8.95 4.08
CA GLU A 281 13.81 -9.24 3.28
C GLU A 281 14.60 -10.42 3.87
N TYR A 282 14.85 -11.43 3.04
CA TYR A 282 15.60 -12.63 3.43
C TYR A 282 16.82 -12.89 2.56
N PHE A 283 16.70 -12.68 1.25
CA PHE A 283 17.72 -13.09 0.30
C PHE A 283 19.06 -12.41 0.60
N PHE A 284 19.05 -11.08 0.70
CA PHE A 284 20.25 -10.30 0.94
C PHE A 284 20.80 -10.51 2.36
N SER A 285 19.92 -10.54 3.36
CA SER A 285 20.33 -10.73 4.75
C SER A 285 20.94 -12.10 5.04
N SER A 286 20.41 -13.19 4.46
CA SER A 286 20.98 -14.55 4.59
C SER A 286 22.42 -14.66 4.06
N LEU A 287 22.79 -13.78 3.14
CA LEU A 287 24.10 -13.76 2.50
C LEU A 287 25.13 -12.95 3.30
N MET A 288 24.67 -12.12 4.24
CA MET A 288 25.49 -11.21 5.05
C MET A 288 25.66 -11.67 6.50
N THR A 289 25.02 -12.79 6.87
CA THR A 289 25.12 -13.38 8.20
C THR A 289 25.44 -14.88 8.14
N ASP A 290 25.86 -15.45 9.26
CA ASP A 290 26.00 -16.91 9.46
C ASP A 290 24.69 -17.58 9.93
N GLY A 291 23.59 -16.83 9.88
CA GLY A 291 22.26 -17.24 10.30
C GLY A 291 22.03 -17.35 11.79
N ARG A 292 23.00 -16.99 12.63
CA ARG A 292 22.85 -17.03 14.10
C ARG A 292 22.27 -15.71 14.61
N PRO A 293 21.48 -15.75 15.70
CA PRO A 293 20.85 -14.53 16.22
C PRO A 293 21.90 -13.55 16.78
N GLY A 294 23.06 -14.04 17.22
CA GLY A 294 24.19 -13.22 17.67
C GLY A 294 24.90 -12.48 16.55
N SER A 295 24.72 -12.92 15.30
CA SER A 295 25.27 -12.32 14.08
C SER A 295 24.23 -11.49 13.34
N TRP A 296 23.19 -11.03 14.04
CA TRP A 296 22.11 -10.20 13.49
C TRP A 296 21.26 -10.88 12.40
N ALA A 297 21.21 -12.22 12.38
CA ALA A 297 20.34 -12.95 11.48
C ALA A 297 18.86 -12.54 11.67
N PRO A 298 18.12 -12.23 10.59
CA PRO A 298 16.70 -11.86 10.66
C PRO A 298 15.77 -13.04 10.94
N MET A 299 14.52 -12.71 11.23
CA MET A 299 13.45 -13.64 11.56
C MET A 299 13.16 -14.70 10.52
N LEU A 300 13.14 -14.38 9.22
CA LEU A 300 12.88 -15.40 8.20
C LEU A 300 13.92 -16.53 8.28
N GLU A 301 15.18 -16.19 8.58
CA GLU A 301 16.23 -17.17 8.79
C GLU A 301 16.02 -17.99 10.06
N GLY A 302 15.50 -17.37 11.13
CA GLY A 302 15.04 -18.07 12.33
C GLY A 302 13.89 -19.06 12.07
N ILE A 303 12.92 -18.71 11.21
CA ILE A 303 11.82 -19.59 10.80
C ILE A 303 12.37 -20.78 10.00
N LEU A 304 13.27 -20.53 9.05
CA LEU A 304 13.86 -21.57 8.21
C LEU A 304 14.77 -22.53 8.99
N ARG A 305 15.28 -22.13 10.16
CA ARG A 305 16.05 -23.04 11.04
C ARG A 305 15.23 -24.18 11.65
N PHE A 306 13.89 -24.12 11.60
CA PHE A 306 13.04 -25.25 11.93
C PHE A 306 12.96 -26.31 10.80
N GLN A 307 13.54 -26.01 9.64
CA GLN A 307 13.78 -26.96 8.57
C GLN A 307 15.19 -27.56 8.75
N GLY A 308 15.28 -28.66 9.48
CA GLY A 308 16.51 -29.42 9.65
C GLY A 308 16.83 -30.29 8.43
N GLU A 309 18.02 -30.89 8.45
CA GLU A 309 18.50 -31.77 7.37
C GLU A 309 17.70 -33.08 7.27
N PHE A 310 17.30 -33.63 8.42
CA PHE A 310 16.57 -34.91 8.51
C PHE A 310 15.08 -34.74 8.81
N GLU A 311 14.67 -33.57 9.29
CA GLU A 311 13.31 -33.34 9.73
C GLU A 311 12.91 -31.87 9.63
N VAL A 312 11.64 -31.65 9.26
CA VAL A 312 11.00 -30.33 9.21
C VAL A 312 9.95 -30.22 10.30
N LEU A 313 10.11 -29.24 11.19
CA LEU A 313 9.19 -29.00 12.30
C LEU A 313 8.08 -28.03 11.85
N TYR A 314 7.15 -28.51 11.02
CA TYR A 314 6.09 -27.68 10.42
C TYR A 314 5.21 -26.95 11.45
N ASN A 315 4.89 -27.60 12.58
CA ASN A 315 4.13 -26.99 13.66
C ASN A 315 4.87 -25.77 14.26
N LEU A 316 6.19 -25.86 14.45
CA LEU A 316 7.01 -24.75 14.95
C LEU A 316 7.23 -23.68 13.90
N MET A 317 7.42 -24.04 12.62
CA MET A 317 7.48 -23.08 11.51
C MET A 317 6.19 -22.26 11.41
N ALA A 318 5.03 -22.90 11.53
CA ALA A 318 3.74 -22.23 11.49
C ALA A 318 3.54 -21.30 12.70
N ALA A 319 3.85 -21.78 13.92
CA ALA A 319 3.80 -20.96 15.13
C ALA A 319 4.73 -19.75 15.04
N ALA A 320 5.98 -19.95 14.60
CA ALA A 320 6.96 -18.90 14.41
C ALA A 320 6.51 -17.88 13.35
N SER A 321 5.88 -18.33 12.26
CA SER A 321 5.34 -17.45 11.21
C SER A 321 4.20 -16.57 11.73
N ILE A 322 3.31 -17.09 12.57
CA ILE A 322 2.24 -16.30 13.20
C ILE A 322 2.84 -15.21 14.10
N VAL A 323 3.81 -15.58 14.95
CA VAL A 323 4.52 -14.62 15.81
C VAL A 323 5.23 -13.56 14.97
N ALA A 324 5.84 -13.95 13.85
CA ALA A 324 6.57 -13.07 12.95
C ALA A 324 5.71 -12.00 12.29
N VAL A 325 4.42 -12.27 12.07
CA VAL A 325 3.49 -11.33 11.44
C VAL A 325 3.04 -10.24 12.43
N LEU A 326 3.05 -10.50 13.74
CA LEU A 326 2.49 -9.59 14.75
C LEU A 326 3.09 -8.17 14.71
N PRO A 327 4.43 -7.96 14.64
CA PRO A 327 4.98 -6.61 14.62
C PRO A 327 4.55 -5.81 13.39
N VAL A 328 4.46 -6.45 12.22
CA VAL A 328 3.99 -5.81 10.98
C VAL A 328 2.51 -5.49 11.07
N ALA A 329 1.70 -6.43 11.57
CA ALA A 329 0.26 -6.20 11.75
C ALA A 329 -0.01 -5.00 12.67
N ILE A 330 0.71 -4.91 13.80
CA ILE A 330 0.61 -3.76 14.72
C ILE A 330 1.01 -2.46 14.02
N LEU A 331 2.12 -2.47 13.29
CA LEU A 331 2.58 -1.29 12.54
C LEU A 331 1.56 -0.81 11.51
N VAL A 332 0.96 -1.75 10.75
CA VAL A 332 -0.07 -1.43 9.76
C VAL A 332 -1.33 -0.87 10.42
N VAL A 333 -1.80 -1.46 11.52
CA VAL A 333 -2.96 -0.95 12.28
C VAL A 333 -2.71 0.47 12.80
N VAL A 334 -1.50 0.77 13.26
CA VAL A 334 -1.13 2.12 13.71
C VAL A 334 -0.99 3.09 12.52
N ALA A 335 -0.57 2.62 11.35
CA ALA A 335 -0.31 3.46 10.19
C ALA A 335 -1.52 3.65 9.25
N GLN A 336 -2.55 2.81 9.33
CA GLN A 336 -3.65 2.75 8.36
C GLN A 336 -4.36 4.11 8.15
N GLU A 337 -4.58 4.88 9.22
CA GLU A 337 -5.25 6.19 9.14
C GLU A 337 -4.45 7.18 8.27
N LYS A 338 -3.11 7.15 8.39
CA LYS A 338 -2.22 8.02 7.62
C LYS A 338 -2.04 7.54 6.19
N ILE A 339 -2.07 6.23 5.93
CA ILE A 339 -1.91 5.67 4.58
C ILE A 339 -3.17 5.90 3.74
N VAL A 340 -4.36 5.63 4.30
CA VAL A 340 -5.64 5.70 3.57
C VAL A 340 -5.90 7.12 3.05
N SER A 341 -5.62 8.14 3.87
CA SER A 341 -5.72 9.56 3.45
C SER A 341 -4.75 9.95 2.32
N GLY A 342 -3.58 9.30 2.25
CA GLY A 342 -2.56 9.60 1.24
C GLY A 342 -2.87 9.00 -0.14
N LEU A 343 -3.40 7.78 -0.16
CA LEU A 343 -3.75 7.08 -1.42
C LEU A 343 -4.94 7.71 -2.13
N THR A 344 -5.92 8.23 -1.39
CA THR A 344 -7.11 8.86 -1.98
C THR A 344 -6.82 10.26 -2.52
N THR A 345 -5.90 11.00 -1.91
CA THR A 345 -5.59 12.38 -2.31
C THR A 345 -4.74 12.44 -3.59
N GLY A 346 -3.89 11.45 -3.84
CA GLY A 346 -3.08 11.38 -5.07
C GLY A 346 -3.81 10.85 -6.31
N ALA A 347 -4.94 10.17 -6.14
CA ALA A 347 -5.71 9.55 -7.22
C ALA A 347 -6.74 10.50 -7.87
N VAL A 348 -7.12 11.58 -7.18
CA VAL A 348 -8.04 12.59 -7.71
C VAL A 348 -7.22 13.78 -8.21
N LYS A 349 -6.77 13.70 -9.45
CA LYS A 349 -6.38 14.88 -10.22
C LYS A 349 -7.64 15.43 -10.88
N GLU A 350 -8.15 16.55 -10.39
CA GLU A 350 -8.92 17.49 -11.21
C GLU A 350 -7.97 18.46 -11.91
#